data_AF-A0A427A7R2-F1
#
_entry.id   AF-A0A427A7R2-F1
#
_cell.length_a   1.000
_cell.length_b   1.000
_cell.length_c   1.000
_cell.angle_alpha   90.00
_cell.angle_beta   90.00
_cell.angle_gamma   90.00
#
_symmetry.space_group_name_H-M   'P 1'
#
loop_
_entity.id
_entity.type
_entity.pdbx_description
1 polymer ?
#
loop_
_entity_poly.entity_id
_entity_poly.type
_entity_poly.pdbx_seq_one_letter_code
_entity_poly.pdbx_strand_id
1 'polypeptide(L)'
;MLMIDFFLDEAALTGVRDLVLKYPLELKLHKLAILEKLRERICDNDKVVRETLYHLLKTVIFPSSKEDITAPIISLFMAYIFNAMAHLAVDIRLMAFKFFELVVLNYPSSFMLYAEKVSTHF
;
A
#
# COMPACT_ATOMS: atom_id res chain seq x y z
N MET A 1 17.34 -3.09 -14.56
CA MET A 1 16.32 -2.08 -14.22
C MET A 1 15.42 -1.96 -15.44
N LEU A 2 14.31 -2.70 -15.48
CA LEU A 2 13.47 -2.82 -16.67
C LEU A 2 12.45 -1.67 -16.68
N MET A 3 12.16 -1.18 -17.89
CA MET A 3 11.27 -0.07 -18.27
C MET A 3 9.84 -0.12 -17.70
N ILE A 4 9.48 -1.17 -16.95
CA ILE A 4 8.18 -1.38 -16.30
C ILE A 4 8.11 -0.71 -14.92
N ASP A 5 9.25 -0.37 -14.30
CA ASP A 5 9.27 0.34 -13.01
C ASP A 5 8.95 1.84 -13.12
N PHE A 6 8.83 2.38 -14.34
CA PHE A 6 8.65 3.81 -14.60
C PHE A 6 7.17 4.26 -14.75
N PHE A 7 6.19 3.35 -14.69
CA PHE A 7 4.79 3.66 -15.03
C PHE A 7 3.79 3.47 -13.88
N LEU A 8 4.15 3.91 -12.67
CA LEU A 8 3.17 4.22 -11.63
C LEU A 8 3.43 5.62 -11.06
N ASP A 9 3.34 6.61 -11.93
CA ASP A 9 3.19 8.00 -11.53
C ASP A 9 1.76 8.26 -10.98
N GLU A 10 1.48 9.50 -10.59
CA GLU A 10 0.17 9.88 -10.07
C GLU A 10 -0.96 9.55 -11.07
N ALA A 11 -0.75 9.82 -12.37
CA ALA A 11 -1.73 9.57 -13.41
C ALA A 11 -2.05 8.07 -13.55
N ALA A 12 -1.03 7.22 -13.49
CA ALA A 12 -1.22 5.77 -13.56
C ALA A 12 -1.95 5.23 -12.31
N LEU A 13 -1.68 5.76 -11.12
CA LEU A 13 -2.45 5.41 -9.91
C LEU A 13 -3.92 5.85 -10.02
N THR A 14 -4.17 7.03 -10.59
CA THR A 14 -5.52 7.49 -10.91
C THR A 14 -6.18 6.59 -11.96
N GLY A 15 -5.44 6.13 -12.97
CA GLY A 15 -5.92 5.14 -13.94
C GLY A 15 -6.30 3.80 -13.31
N VAL A 16 -5.52 3.31 -12.33
CA VAL A 16 -5.86 2.11 -11.55
C VAL A 16 -7.15 2.33 -10.77
N ARG A 17 -7.31 3.50 -10.13
CA ARG A 17 -8.55 3.87 -9.44
C ARG A 17 -9.76 3.75 -10.37
N ASP A 18 -9.68 4.38 -11.54
CA ASP A 18 -10.78 4.43 -12.49
C ASP A 18 -11.10 3.04 -13.05
N LEU A 19 -10.08 2.24 -13.34
CA LEU A 19 -10.25 0.86 -13.80
C LEU A 19 -10.98 0.01 -12.76
N VAL A 20 -10.56 0.10 -11.50
CA VAL A 20 -11.18 -0.66 -10.40
C VAL A 20 -12.63 -0.24 -10.17
N LEU A 21 -12.92 1.07 -10.22
CA LEU A 21 -14.29 1.58 -10.07
C LEU A 21 -15.19 1.15 -11.23
N LYS A 22 -14.64 1.09 -12.44
CA LYS A 22 -15.38 0.67 -13.65
C LYS A 22 -15.57 -0.84 -13.72
N TYR A 23 -14.60 -1.62 -13.24
CA TYR A 23 -14.58 -3.08 -13.35
C TYR A 23 -14.22 -3.74 -11.99
N PRO A 24 -15.12 -3.72 -11.00
CA PRO A 24 -14.82 -4.21 -9.64
C PRO A 24 -14.52 -5.71 -9.58
N LEU A 25 -14.99 -6.51 -10.55
CA LEU A 25 -14.68 -7.94 -10.65
C LEU A 25 -13.21 -8.18 -11.04
N GLU A 26 -12.63 -7.32 -11.88
CA GLU A 26 -11.23 -7.40 -12.29
C GLU A 26 -10.30 -7.17 -11.11
N LEU A 27 -10.68 -6.27 -10.19
CA LEU A 27 -9.95 -6.11 -8.93
C LEU A 27 -9.89 -7.43 -8.17
N LYS A 28 -11.00 -8.17 -8.05
CA LYS A 28 -11.01 -9.44 -7.31
C LYS A 28 -10.12 -10.49 -7.97
N LEU A 29 -10.16 -10.57 -9.31
CA LEU A 29 -9.39 -11.54 -10.10
C LEU A 29 -7.87 -11.25 -10.06
N HIS A 30 -7.49 -9.98 -10.16
CA HIS A 30 -6.10 -9.54 -10.29
C HIS A 30 -5.53 -8.89 -9.00
N LYS A 31 -6.25 -9.02 -7.88
CA LYS A 31 -5.95 -8.36 -6.61
C LYS A 31 -4.50 -8.50 -6.18
N LEU A 32 -3.96 -9.73 -6.21
CA LEU A 32 -2.60 -9.99 -5.77
C LEU A 32 -1.62 -9.15 -6.60
N ALA A 33 -1.65 -9.28 -7.93
CA ALA A 33 -0.78 -8.55 -8.84
C ALA A 33 -0.88 -7.02 -8.68
N ILE A 34 -2.10 -6.50 -8.50
CA ILE A 34 -2.34 -5.08 -8.24
C ILE A 34 -1.64 -4.65 -6.94
N LEU A 35 -1.88 -5.37 -5.85
CA LEU A 35 -1.30 -5.08 -4.54
C LEU A 35 0.22 -5.21 -4.52
N GLU A 36 0.79 -6.18 -5.25
CA GLU A 36 2.23 -6.35 -5.39
C GLU A 36 2.88 -5.16 -6.09
N LYS A 37 2.21 -4.56 -7.08
CA LYS A 37 2.75 -3.40 -7.78
C LYS A 37 2.54 -2.10 -6.98
N LEU A 38 1.40 -1.96 -6.32
CA LEU A 38 1.07 -0.77 -5.53
C LEU A 38 1.99 -0.60 -4.30
N ARG A 39 2.37 -1.68 -3.61
CA ARG A 39 3.21 -1.60 -2.39
C ARG A 39 4.58 -0.96 -2.64
N GLU A 40 5.12 -1.05 -3.87
CA GLU A 40 6.41 -0.46 -4.23
C GLU A 40 6.39 1.08 -4.12
N ARG A 41 5.22 1.71 -4.26
CA ARG A 41 5.05 3.17 -4.25
C ARG A 41 5.00 3.76 -2.82
N ILE A 42 5.04 2.94 -1.77
CA ILE A 42 5.04 3.41 -0.37
C ILE A 42 6.28 4.26 -0.05
N CYS A 43 7.42 3.91 -0.64
CA CYS A 43 8.70 4.63 -0.50
C CYS A 43 8.99 5.57 -1.68
N ASP A 44 8.00 5.91 -2.51
CA ASP A 44 8.26 6.74 -3.69
C ASP A 44 8.86 8.10 -3.30
N ASN A 45 9.79 8.63 -4.09
CA ASN A 45 10.40 9.92 -3.80
C ASN A 45 9.41 11.07 -3.99
N ASP A 46 8.45 10.91 -4.91
CA ASP A 46 7.42 11.91 -5.14
C ASP A 46 6.31 11.78 -4.07
N LYS A 47 6.14 12.84 -3.30
CA LYS A 47 5.09 12.93 -2.28
C LYS A 47 3.70 12.73 -2.88
N VAL A 48 3.45 13.27 -4.07
CA VAL A 48 2.14 13.18 -4.74
C VAL A 48 1.82 11.72 -5.03
N VAL A 49 2.79 10.95 -5.53
CA VAL A 49 2.62 9.50 -5.78
C VAL A 49 2.27 8.76 -4.49
N ARG A 50 2.98 9.03 -3.39
CA ARG A 50 2.67 8.43 -2.07
C ARG A 50 1.27 8.81 -1.58
N GLU A 51 0.88 10.07 -1.72
CA GLU A 51 -0.44 10.55 -1.29
C GLU A 51 -1.57 9.96 -2.15
N THR A 52 -1.39 9.86 -3.46
CA THR A 52 -2.36 9.24 -4.36
C THR A 52 -2.50 7.74 -4.06
N LEU A 53 -1.40 7.03 -3.82
CA LEU A 53 -1.44 5.64 -3.38
C LEU A 53 -2.23 5.49 -2.08
N TYR A 54 -1.96 6.34 -1.09
CA TYR A 54 -2.66 6.30 0.19
C TYR A 54 -4.18 6.46 0.00
N HIS A 55 -4.60 7.43 -0.82
CA HIS A 55 -6.03 7.64 -1.11
C HIS A 55 -6.64 6.47 -1.87
N LEU A 56 -5.94 5.91 -2.86
CA LEU A 56 -6.40 4.73 -3.61
C LEU A 56 -6.64 3.53 -2.70
N LEU A 57 -5.68 3.21 -1.82
CA LEU A 57 -5.81 2.11 -0.87
C LEU A 57 -6.99 2.34 0.10
N LYS A 58 -7.07 3.54 0.67
CA LYS A 58 -8.07 3.91 1.67
C LYS A 58 -9.50 3.91 1.11
N THR A 59 -9.69 4.43 -0.10
CA THR A 59 -11.03 4.73 -0.62
C THR A 59 -11.57 3.65 -1.56
N VAL A 60 -10.71 2.87 -2.20
CA VAL A 60 -11.13 1.90 -3.22
C VAL A 60 -10.68 0.49 -2.87
N ILE A 61 -9.37 0.26 -2.70
CA ILE A 61 -8.83 -1.10 -2.65
C ILE A 61 -9.20 -1.83 -1.36
N PHE A 62 -8.94 -1.24 -0.19
CA PHE A 62 -9.23 -1.90 1.09
C PHE A 62 -10.74 -2.08 1.33
N PRO A 63 -11.61 -1.07 1.09
CA PRO A 63 -13.06 -1.26 1.20
C PRO A 63 -13.60 -2.41 0.32
N SER A 64 -13.04 -2.59 -0.88
CA SER A 64 -13.48 -3.62 -1.83
C SER A 64 -12.95 -5.03 -1.52
N SER A 65 -12.02 -5.16 -0.56
CA SER A 65 -11.23 -6.37 -0.35
C SER A 65 -11.17 -6.85 1.11
N LYS A 66 -12.04 -6.33 2.00
CA LYS A 66 -11.99 -6.57 3.46
C LYS A 66 -11.94 -8.04 3.88
N GLU A 67 -12.69 -8.91 3.20
CA GLU A 67 -12.78 -10.34 3.55
C GLU A 67 -11.79 -11.20 2.76
N ASP A 68 -11.20 -10.65 1.70
CA ASP A 68 -10.41 -11.43 0.74
C ASP A 68 -8.90 -11.21 0.88
N ILE A 69 -8.44 -10.26 1.73
CA ILE A 69 -7.00 -10.01 1.91
C ILE A 69 -6.44 -10.95 2.97
N THR A 70 -5.49 -11.77 2.55
CA THR A 70 -4.86 -12.81 3.37
C THR A 70 -3.64 -12.27 4.11
N ALA A 71 -3.25 -12.94 5.20
CA ALA A 71 -2.08 -12.57 6.00
C ALA A 71 -0.79 -12.39 5.15
N PRO A 72 -0.47 -13.25 4.15
CA PRO A 72 0.69 -13.04 3.28
C PRO A 72 0.70 -11.70 2.53
N ILE A 73 -0.46 -11.23 2.06
CA ILE A 73 -0.57 -9.95 1.37
C ILE A 73 -0.28 -8.80 2.35
N ILE A 74 -0.78 -8.90 3.58
CA ILE A 74 -0.49 -7.93 4.64
C ILE A 74 1.01 -7.94 4.97
N SER A 75 1.66 -9.10 5.05
CA SER A 75 3.11 -9.20 5.27
C SER A 75 3.91 -8.45 4.22
N LEU A 76 3.50 -8.53 2.96
CA LEU A 76 4.16 -7.83 1.86
C LEU A 76 4.04 -6.31 2.02
N PHE A 77 2.88 -5.79 2.39
CA PHE A 77 2.73 -4.36 2.69
C PHE A 77 3.59 -3.94 3.89
N MET A 78 3.54 -4.72 4.97
CA MET A 78 4.26 -4.42 6.21
C MET A 78 5.77 -4.34 6.00
N ALA A 79 6.36 -5.18 5.14
CA ALA A 79 7.78 -5.10 4.81
C ALA A 79 8.17 -3.74 4.19
N TYR A 80 7.38 -3.23 3.23
CA TYR A 80 7.63 -1.94 2.59
C TYR A 80 7.35 -0.77 3.54
N ILE A 81 6.35 -0.90 4.41
CA ILE A 81 6.03 0.10 5.43
C ILE A 81 7.17 0.23 6.44
N PHE A 82 7.69 -0.89 6.97
CA PHE A 82 8.82 -0.84 7.90
C PHE A 82 10.08 -0.28 7.25
N ASN A 83 10.34 -0.65 6.00
CA ASN A 83 11.43 -0.04 5.23
C ASN A 83 11.25 1.49 5.10
N ALA A 84 10.02 1.96 4.83
CA ALA A 84 9.70 3.37 4.74
C ALA A 84 9.83 4.12 6.09
N MET A 85 9.51 3.45 7.21
CA MET A 85 9.68 4.00 8.56
C MET A 85 11.14 4.25 8.92
N ALA A 86 12.06 3.43 8.39
CA ALA A 86 13.50 3.60 8.57
C ALA A 86 14.16 4.54 7.53
N HIS A 87 13.38 5.15 6.64
CA HIS A 87 13.92 5.96 5.55
C HIS A 87 14.58 7.26 6.05
N LEU A 88 15.65 7.73 5.39
CA LEU A 88 16.38 8.94 5.80
C LEU A 88 15.52 10.22 5.68
N ALA A 89 14.65 10.28 4.68
CA ALA A 89 13.75 11.40 4.45
C ALA A 89 12.55 11.37 5.42
N VAL A 90 12.38 12.45 6.19
CA VAL A 90 11.35 12.58 7.24
C VAL A 90 9.94 12.44 6.67
N ASP A 91 9.68 13.02 5.50
CA ASP A 91 8.38 13.03 4.84
C ASP A 91 7.94 11.63 4.37
N ILE A 92 8.90 10.78 3.99
CA ILE A 92 8.64 9.36 3.69
C ILE A 92 8.30 8.62 5.00
N ARG A 93 9.04 8.86 6.09
CA ARG A 93 8.72 8.25 7.40
C ARG A 93 7.33 8.62 7.89
N LEU A 94 6.96 9.89 7.81
CA LEU A 94 5.63 10.36 8.23
C LEU A 94 4.50 9.73 7.41
N MET A 95 4.71 9.54 6.10
CA MET A 95 3.75 8.82 5.26
C MET A 95 3.68 7.33 5.60
N ALA A 96 4.82 6.70 5.95
CA ALA A 96 4.86 5.30 6.37
C ALA A 96 3.97 5.04 7.60
N PHE A 97 3.97 5.95 8.58
CA PHE A 97 3.07 5.85 9.74
C PHE A 97 1.59 5.88 9.35
N LYS A 98 1.22 6.70 8.36
CA LYS A 98 -0.17 6.72 7.85
C LYS A 98 -0.54 5.42 7.15
N PHE A 99 0.37 4.84 6.35
CA PHE A 99 0.12 3.54 5.71
C PHE A 99 0.00 2.41 6.74
N PHE A 100 0.85 2.44 7.77
CA PHE A 100 0.77 1.50 8.87
C PHE A 100 -0.58 1.57 9.59
N GLU A 101 -0.98 2.77 10.02
CA GLU A 101 -2.29 3.00 10.62
C GLU A 101 -3.42 2.49 9.72
N LEU A 102 -3.35 2.77 8.41
CA LEU A 102 -4.35 2.32 7.45
C LEU A 102 -4.46 0.78 7.41
N VAL A 103 -3.34 0.06 7.41
CA VAL A 103 -3.33 -1.41 7.45
C VAL A 103 -3.91 -1.93 8.77
N VAL A 104 -3.50 -1.36 9.91
CA VAL A 104 -3.96 -1.80 11.24
C VAL A 104 -5.47 -1.60 11.41
N LEU A 105 -6.00 -0.47 10.96
CA LEU A 105 -7.43 -0.17 11.05
C LEU A 105 -8.29 -1.07 10.16
N ASN A 106 -7.76 -1.54 9.02
CA ASN A 106 -8.50 -2.40 8.10
C ASN A 106 -8.32 -3.89 8.37
N TYR A 107 -7.18 -4.31 8.95
CA TYR A 107 -6.84 -5.71 9.19
C TYR A 107 -6.29 -5.96 10.61
N PRO A 108 -7.07 -5.64 11.67
CA PRO A 108 -6.58 -5.66 13.05
C PRO A 108 -6.13 -7.04 13.52
N SER A 109 -6.72 -8.12 12.99
CA SER A 109 -6.33 -9.49 13.30
C SER A 109 -4.90 -9.84 12.86
N SER A 110 -4.36 -9.14 11.85
CA SER A 110 -2.99 -9.33 11.38
C SER A 110 -1.95 -8.57 12.21
N PHE A 111 -2.38 -7.61 13.04
CA PHE A 111 -1.48 -6.72 13.78
C PHE A 111 -0.60 -7.45 14.80
N MET A 112 -1.14 -8.47 15.48
CA MET A 112 -0.40 -9.21 16.51
C MET A 112 0.88 -9.84 15.96
N LEU A 113 0.94 -10.13 14.66
CA LEU A 113 2.13 -10.67 13.99
C LEU A 113 3.28 -9.66 13.89
N TYR A 114 3.01 -8.37 14.11
CA TYR A 114 3.95 -7.27 13.86
C TYR A 114 4.27 -6.42 15.09
N ALA A 115 3.62 -6.63 16.22
CA ALA A 115 3.75 -5.78 17.42
C ALA A 115 5.21 -5.62 17.89
N GLU A 116 6.01 -6.69 17.82
CA GLU A 116 7.43 -6.65 18.20
C GLU A 116 8.25 -5.79 17.23
N LYS A 117 8.08 -5.98 15.91
CA LYS A 117 8.78 -5.19 14.88
C LYS A 117 8.43 -3.71 14.94
N VAL A 118 7.18 -3.40 15.25
CA VAL A 118 6.72 -2.01 15.38
C VAL A 118 7.48 -1.29 16.50
N SER A 119 7.68 -1.97 17.64
CA SER A 119 8.39 -1.41 18.80
C SER A 119 9.85 -1.05 18.52
N THR A 120 10.49 -1.62 17.48
CA THR A 120 11.89 -1.31 17.13
C THR A 120 12.03 -0.13 16.16
N HIS A 121 10.92 0.39 15.63
CA HIS A 121 10.89 1.53 14.69
C HIS A 121 10.33 2.81 15.33
N PHE A 122 9.87 2.72 16.58
CA PHE A 122 9.56 3.84 17.46
C PHE A 122 10.79 4.22 18.28
#